data_AF-A0A0C9VZ18-F1
#
_entry.id   AF-A0A0C9VZ18-F1
#
_cell.length_a   1.000
_cell.length_b   1.000
_cell.length_c   1.000
_cell.angle_alpha   90.00
_cell.angle_beta   90.00
_cell.angle_gamma   90.00
#
_symmetry.space_group_name_H-M   'P 1'
#
loop_
_entity.id
_entity.type
_entity.pdbx_description
1 polymer ?
#
loop_
_entity_poly.entity_id
_entity_poly.type
_entity_poly.pdbx_seq_one_letter_code
_entity_poly.pdbx_strand_id
1 'polypeptide(L)'
;DSVFVGALAGSVDTAILEATHDLVDFIYLAQYHSHTDKTLLALQHALDCFHLQKDAFIESRLHNHFNIPKLHSLVHYIETIKSLGSLDGLNTETSERLHIDYAKKAYQVSSRKDYTIQMAKWLQRQEAVAWFNAYLGW
;
A
#
# COMPACT_ATOMS: atom_id res chain seq x y z
N ASP A 1 3.65 15.89 5.01
CA ASP A 1 3.27 14.92 6.05
C ASP A 1 3.80 15.21 7.45
N SER A 2 3.77 16.47 7.91
CA SER A 2 4.12 16.84 9.29
C SER A 2 2.97 16.71 10.30
N VAL A 3 1.77 16.35 9.83
CA VAL A 3 0.55 16.40 10.66
C VAL A 3 0.50 15.23 11.65
N PHE A 4 0.95 14.02 11.26
CA PHE A 4 0.89 12.84 12.13
C PHE A 4 1.96 12.87 13.23
N VAL A 5 3.20 13.22 12.88
CA VAL A 5 4.29 13.42 13.86
C VAL A 5 4.00 14.64 14.74
N GLY A 6 3.44 15.71 14.18
CA GLY A 6 3.02 16.90 14.93
C GLY A 6 1.88 16.64 15.92
N ALA A 7 1.01 15.65 15.67
CA ALA A 7 -0.04 15.26 16.60
C ALA A 7 0.49 14.50 17.83
N LEU A 8 1.66 13.87 17.72
CA LEU A 8 2.31 13.13 18.81
C LEU A 8 3.32 14.00 19.58
N ALA A 9 3.78 15.10 18.97
CA ALA A 9 4.74 16.02 19.57
C ALA A 9 4.19 16.61 20.89
N GLY A 10 4.83 16.27 22.01
CA GLY A 10 4.48 16.73 23.36
C GLY A 10 3.55 15.81 24.16
N SER A 11 3.08 14.70 23.59
CA SER A 11 2.17 13.74 24.26
C SER A 11 2.78 12.36 24.51
N VAL A 12 3.95 12.06 23.93
CA VAL A 12 4.55 10.72 23.91
C VAL A 12 6.08 10.83 24.07
N ASP A 13 6.70 9.74 24.53
CA ASP A 13 8.16 9.62 24.65
C ASP A 13 8.86 9.91 23.30
N THR A 14 10.01 10.57 23.36
CA THR A 14 10.83 10.92 22.18
C THR A 14 11.15 9.68 21.35
N ALA A 15 11.46 8.55 21.99
CA ALA A 15 11.77 7.30 21.28
C ALA A 15 10.58 6.77 20.47
N ILE A 16 9.35 6.95 20.97
CA ILE A 16 8.12 6.57 20.24
C ILE A 16 7.90 7.51 19.05
N LEU A 17 8.15 8.80 19.23
CA LEU A 17 8.03 9.78 18.16
C LEU A 17 9.06 9.52 17.05
N GLU A 18 10.31 9.20 17.40
CA GLU A 18 11.36 8.80 16.47
C GLU A 18 10.98 7.52 15.71
N ALA A 19 10.61 6.45 16.42
CA ALA A 19 10.18 5.21 15.77
C ALA A 19 8.99 5.42 14.82
N THR A 20 8.05 6.30 15.19
CA THR A 20 6.91 6.64 14.32
C THR A 20 7.38 7.40 13.08
N HIS A 21 8.30 8.36 13.25
CA HIS A 21 8.89 9.12 12.16
C HIS A 21 9.63 8.19 11.19
N ASP A 22 10.49 7.30 11.69
CA ASP A 22 11.28 6.38 10.87
C ASP A 22 10.40 5.38 10.11
N LEU A 23 9.30 4.92 10.71
CA LEU A 23 8.32 4.08 10.02
C LEU A 23 7.60 4.84 8.89
N VAL A 24 7.24 6.10 9.12
CA VAL A 24 6.60 6.95 8.10
C VAL A 24 7.58 7.23 6.96
N ASP A 25 8.83 7.56 7.27
CA ASP A 25 9.88 7.76 6.26
C ASP A 25 10.09 6.50 5.43
N PHE A 26 10.13 5.32 6.06
CA PHE A 26 10.22 4.05 5.35
C PHE A 26 9.04 3.88 4.36
N ILE A 27 7.80 4.08 4.82
CA ILE A 27 6.61 3.92 3.98
C ILE A 27 6.65 4.90 2.81
N TYR A 28 7.02 6.15 3.05
CA TYR A 28 7.07 7.17 2.01
C TYR A 28 8.14 6.86 0.95
N LEU A 29 9.35 6.45 1.39
CA LEU A 29 10.42 6.04 0.49
C LEU A 29 10.03 4.78 -0.30
N ALA A 30 9.36 3.80 0.32
CA ALA A 30 8.92 2.57 -0.34
C ALA A 30 7.88 2.80 -1.46
N GLN A 31 7.18 3.94 -1.42
CA GLN A 31 6.19 4.34 -2.44
C GLN A 31 6.80 5.01 -3.66
N TYR A 32 8.13 5.19 -3.72
CA TYR A 32 8.77 5.80 -4.89
C TYR A 32 8.62 4.91 -6.13
N HIS A 33 8.24 5.54 -7.25
CA HIS A 33 8.10 4.87 -8.56
C HIS A 33 9.43 4.42 -9.16
N SER A 34 10.56 4.85 -8.58
CA SER A 34 11.88 4.44 -9.00
C SER A 34 12.85 4.58 -7.84
N HIS A 35 13.79 3.66 -7.75
CA HIS A 35 14.80 3.64 -6.71
C HIS A 35 16.21 3.73 -7.31
N THR A 36 17.02 4.56 -6.66
CA THR A 36 18.48 4.62 -6.82
C THR A 36 19.15 3.95 -5.62
N ASP A 37 20.45 3.67 -5.71
CA ASP A 37 21.23 3.18 -4.57
C ASP A 37 21.10 4.08 -3.34
N LYS A 38 21.04 5.40 -3.55
CA LYS A 38 20.84 6.38 -2.47
C LYS A 38 19.50 6.21 -1.77
N THR A 39 18.42 6.04 -2.53
CA THR A 39 17.08 5.85 -1.95
C THR A 39 16.94 4.48 -1.29
N LEU A 40 17.61 3.45 -1.80
CA LEU A 40 17.63 2.12 -1.17
C LEU A 40 18.40 2.14 0.16
N LEU A 41 19.52 2.88 0.21
CA LEU A 41 20.25 3.12 1.47
C LEU A 41 19.40 3.90 2.47
N ALA A 42 18.70 4.94 2.03
CA ALA A 42 17.78 5.69 2.89
C ALA A 42 16.63 4.80 3.41
N LEU A 43 16.09 3.92 2.57
CA LEU A 43 15.05 2.96 2.94
C LEU A 43 15.54 1.98 4.01
N GLN A 44 16.76 1.43 3.84
CA GLN A 44 17.38 0.57 4.85
C GLN A 44 17.62 1.31 6.16
N HIS A 45 18.16 2.53 6.08
CA HIS A 45 18.42 3.35 7.25
C HIS A 45 17.15 3.64 8.05
N ALA A 46 16.05 4.02 7.38
CA ALA A 46 14.76 4.23 8.04
C ALA A 46 14.24 2.96 8.73
N LEU A 47 14.41 1.79 8.10
CA LEU A 47 14.02 0.51 8.71
C LEU A 47 14.88 0.17 9.94
N ASP A 48 16.19 0.41 9.85
CA ASP A 48 17.14 0.13 10.93
C ASP A 48 16.87 1.04 12.13
N CYS A 49 16.64 2.34 11.90
CA CYS A 49 16.23 3.29 12.93
C CYS A 49 14.92 2.83 13.59
N PHE A 50 13.87 2.57 12.80
CA PHE A 50 12.62 2.04 13.35
C PHE A 50 12.82 0.81 14.24
N HIS A 51 13.66 -0.15 13.82
CA HIS A 51 13.96 -1.33 14.62
C HIS A 51 14.77 -1.05 15.88
N LEU A 52 15.58 0.00 15.92
CA LEU A 52 16.31 0.47 17.09
C LEU A 52 15.35 1.03 18.16
N GLN A 53 14.36 1.83 17.75
CA GLN A 53 13.49 2.55 18.70
C GLN A 53 12.13 1.86 18.98
N LYS A 54 11.69 0.87 18.18
CA LYS A 54 10.35 0.27 18.33
C LYS A 54 10.07 -0.35 19.71
N ASP A 55 11.08 -0.75 20.46
CA ASP A 55 10.88 -1.37 21.77
C ASP A 55 10.33 -0.37 22.80
N ALA A 56 10.45 0.94 22.55
CA ALA A 56 9.81 1.99 23.34
C ALA A 56 8.27 1.87 23.38
N PHE A 57 7.66 1.31 22.33
CA PHE A 57 6.22 0.98 22.33
C PHE A 57 5.87 -0.18 23.28
N ILE A 58 6.83 -1.07 23.55
CA ILE A 58 6.66 -2.16 24.53
C ILE A 58 6.82 -1.63 25.95
N GLU A 59 7.84 -0.82 26.17
CA GLU A 59 8.14 -0.20 27.47
C GLU A 59 7.01 0.71 27.96
N SER A 60 6.38 1.46 27.04
CA SER A 60 5.20 2.28 27.32
C SER A 60 3.91 1.49 27.55
N ARG A 61 3.96 0.15 27.52
CA ARG A 61 2.81 -0.76 27.60
C ARG A 61 1.74 -0.53 26.52
N LEU A 62 2.10 0.12 25.41
CA LEU A 62 1.22 0.31 24.27
C LEU A 62 1.02 -1.00 23.49
N HIS A 63 2.03 -1.87 23.46
CA HIS A 63 1.98 -3.19 22.81
C HIS A 63 2.87 -4.23 23.50
N ASN A 64 2.49 -5.50 23.49
CA ASN A 64 3.27 -6.57 24.15
C ASN A 64 4.44 -7.10 23.30
N HIS A 65 4.36 -6.96 21.97
CA HIS A 65 5.40 -7.43 21.03
C HIS A 65 5.22 -6.80 19.65
N PHE A 66 6.25 -6.89 18.81
CA PHE A 66 6.24 -6.46 17.40
C PHE A 66 6.18 -7.63 16.38
N ASN A 67 5.74 -8.82 16.81
CA ASN A 67 5.46 -9.96 15.92
C ASN A 67 4.18 -9.74 15.09
N ILE A 68 4.14 -8.65 14.34
CA ILE A 68 3.04 -8.28 13.45
C ILE A 68 3.48 -8.65 12.04
N PRO A 69 2.85 -9.63 11.36
CA PRO A 69 3.29 -10.10 10.04
C PRO A 69 3.52 -8.99 9.02
N LYS A 70 2.66 -7.95 9.04
CA LYS A 70 2.79 -6.77 8.17
C LYS A 70 4.04 -5.93 8.45
N LEU A 71 4.45 -5.77 9.71
CA LEU A 71 5.68 -5.06 10.05
C LEU A 71 6.91 -5.91 9.77
N HIS A 72 6.82 -7.23 10.00
CA HIS A 72 7.90 -8.14 9.65
C HIS A 72 8.17 -8.17 8.14
N SER A 73 7.13 -8.08 7.31
CA SER A 73 7.29 -8.08 5.85
C SER A 73 8.12 -6.90 5.30
N LEU A 74 8.28 -5.80 6.07
CA LEU A 74 9.06 -4.64 5.65
C LEU A 74 10.54 -4.99 5.42
N VAL A 75 11.07 -5.98 6.16
CA VAL A 75 12.46 -6.46 5.99
C VAL A 75 12.71 -7.01 4.58
N HIS A 76 11.67 -7.52 3.91
CA HIS A 76 11.80 -8.07 2.57
C HIS A 76 11.63 -7.04 1.45
N TYR A 77 11.24 -5.80 1.76
CA TYR A 77 10.92 -4.80 0.72
C TYR A 77 12.15 -4.44 -0.10
N ILE A 78 13.33 -4.28 0.52
CA ILE A 78 14.54 -3.89 -0.20
C ILE A 78 14.98 -4.97 -1.19
N GLU A 79 14.94 -6.23 -0.79
CA GLU A 79 15.25 -7.36 -1.67
C GLU A 79 14.22 -7.50 -2.80
N THR A 80 12.95 -7.29 -2.47
CA THR A 80 11.84 -7.27 -3.44
C THR A 80 12.03 -6.15 -4.46
N ILE A 81 12.38 -4.94 -4.02
CA ILE A 81 12.59 -3.79 -4.90
C ILE A 81 13.78 -4.03 -5.84
N LYS A 82 14.87 -4.59 -5.31
CA LYS A 82 16.05 -4.94 -6.12
C LYS A 82 15.78 -6.02 -7.17
N SER A 83 14.86 -6.94 -6.88
CA SER A 83 14.56 -8.08 -7.76
C SER A 83 13.43 -7.82 -8.75
N LEU A 84 12.40 -7.06 -8.36
CA LEU A 84 11.16 -6.88 -9.13
C LEU A 84 10.93 -5.44 -9.59
N GLY A 85 11.71 -4.46 -9.13
CA GLY A 85 11.49 -3.04 -9.39
C GLY A 85 10.65 -2.36 -8.30
N SER A 86 10.16 -1.15 -8.56
CA SER A 86 9.35 -0.38 -7.60
C SER A 86 8.09 -1.14 -7.14
N LEU A 87 7.63 -0.85 -5.93
CA LEU A 87 6.45 -1.49 -5.32
C LEU A 87 5.13 -0.92 -5.86
N ASP A 88 5.17 0.10 -6.72
CA ASP A 88 3.99 0.71 -7.34
C ASP A 88 3.17 -0.31 -8.14
N GLY A 89 3.83 -1.28 -8.79
CA GLY A 89 3.19 -2.40 -9.49
C GLY A 89 2.58 -3.49 -8.60
N LEU A 90 2.81 -3.43 -7.28
CA LEU A 90 2.30 -4.41 -6.30
C LEU A 90 1.16 -3.84 -5.44
N ASN A 91 0.76 -2.59 -5.67
CA ASN A 91 -0.38 -2.00 -4.99
C ASN A 91 -1.67 -2.74 -5.40
N THR A 92 -2.51 -3.07 -4.42
CA THR A 92 -3.81 -3.67 -4.68
C THR A 92 -4.88 -2.62 -4.94
N GLU A 93 -4.59 -1.32 -4.83
CA GLU A 93 -5.59 -0.27 -5.09
C GLU A 93 -6.08 -0.33 -6.53
N THR A 94 -5.17 -0.57 -7.48
CA THR A 94 -5.54 -0.70 -8.90
C THR A 94 -6.42 -1.93 -9.11
N SER A 95 -6.04 -3.08 -8.55
CA SER A 95 -6.83 -4.32 -8.69
C SER A 95 -8.15 -4.24 -7.92
N GLU A 96 -8.20 -3.61 -6.76
CA GLU A 96 -9.40 -3.35 -5.95
C GLU A 96 -10.35 -2.40 -6.69
N ARG A 97 -9.83 -1.35 -7.33
CA ARG A 97 -10.63 -0.42 -8.13
C ARG A 97 -11.21 -1.09 -9.38
N LEU A 98 -10.40 -1.88 -10.09
CA LEU A 98 -10.89 -2.71 -11.19
C LEU A 98 -11.90 -3.75 -10.70
N HIS A 99 -11.74 -4.31 -9.49
CA HIS A 99 -12.69 -5.25 -8.89
C HIS A 99 -14.03 -4.58 -8.54
N ILE A 100 -14.03 -3.30 -8.14
CA ILE A 100 -15.28 -2.53 -7.99
C ILE A 100 -16.02 -2.44 -9.33
N ASP A 101 -15.32 -2.02 -10.38
CA ASP A 101 -15.94 -1.76 -11.68
C ASP A 101 -16.34 -3.05 -12.41
N TYR A 102 -15.50 -4.08 -12.34
CA TYR A 102 -15.69 -5.30 -13.13
C TYR A 102 -16.34 -6.45 -12.37
N ALA A 103 -16.21 -6.51 -11.05
CA ALA A 103 -16.87 -7.55 -10.25
C ALA A 103 -18.11 -7.01 -9.53
N LYS A 104 -17.98 -5.96 -8.70
CA LYS A 104 -19.09 -5.50 -7.85
C LYS A 104 -20.24 -4.90 -8.67
N LYS A 105 -19.98 -3.98 -9.60
CA LYS A 105 -21.03 -3.41 -10.47
C LYS A 105 -21.69 -4.47 -11.36
N ALA A 106 -20.88 -5.34 -11.98
CA ALA A 106 -21.36 -6.43 -12.83
C ALA A 106 -22.26 -7.42 -12.04
N TYR A 107 -21.86 -7.75 -10.81
CA TYR A 107 -22.64 -8.62 -9.93
C TYR A 107 -23.96 -7.95 -9.49
N GLN A 108 -23.92 -6.66 -9.16
CA GLN A 108 -25.09 -5.90 -8.71
C GLN A 108 -26.21 -5.85 -9.77
N VAL A 109 -25.84 -5.75 -11.04
CA VAL A 109 -26.80 -5.73 -12.16
C VAL A 109 -27.19 -7.13 -12.65
N SER A 110 -26.52 -8.17 -12.15
CA SER A 110 -26.86 -9.55 -12.50
C SER A 110 -28.10 -10.03 -11.76
N SER A 111 -28.78 -11.03 -12.31
CA SER A 111 -29.88 -11.74 -11.62
C SER A 111 -29.40 -12.66 -10.49
N ARG A 112 -28.08 -12.71 -10.21
CA ARG A 112 -27.40 -13.58 -9.23
C ARG A 112 -27.52 -15.10 -9.47
N LYS A 113 -28.22 -15.51 -10.52
CA LYS A 113 -28.25 -16.90 -11.03
C LYS A 113 -27.25 -17.03 -12.18
N ASP A 114 -26.37 -18.04 -12.16
CA ASP A 114 -25.31 -18.21 -13.17
C ASP A 114 -24.52 -16.90 -13.41
N TYR A 115 -24.23 -16.19 -12.31
CA TYR A 115 -23.77 -14.81 -12.32
C TYR A 115 -22.46 -14.61 -13.08
N THR A 116 -21.55 -15.60 -13.08
CA THR A 116 -20.27 -15.53 -13.80
C THR A 116 -20.48 -15.30 -15.30
N ILE A 117 -21.45 -15.99 -15.93
CA ILE A 117 -21.76 -15.85 -17.35
C ILE A 117 -22.37 -14.47 -17.63
N GLN A 118 -23.22 -13.99 -16.71
CA GLN A 118 -23.87 -12.68 -16.85
C GLN A 118 -22.87 -11.54 -16.68
N MET A 119 -21.96 -11.65 -15.72
CA MET A 119 -20.88 -10.69 -15.48
C MET A 119 -19.92 -10.63 -16.67
N ALA A 120 -19.52 -11.78 -17.22
CA ALA A 120 -18.68 -11.82 -18.43
C ALA A 120 -19.37 -11.15 -19.64
N LYS A 121 -20.65 -11.45 -19.88
CA LYS A 121 -21.44 -10.79 -20.94
C LYS A 121 -21.62 -9.29 -20.70
N TRP A 122 -21.77 -8.88 -19.43
CA TRP A 122 -21.87 -7.47 -19.07
C TRP A 122 -20.57 -6.72 -19.38
N LEU A 123 -19.42 -7.29 -19.01
CA LEU A 123 -18.09 -6.74 -19.31
C LEU A 123 -17.87 -6.57 -20.81
N GLN A 124 -18.16 -7.61 -21.60
CA GLN A 124 -18.03 -7.56 -23.07
C GLN A 124 -18.86 -6.42 -23.68
N ARG A 125 -20.05 -6.13 -23.12
CA ARG A 125 -20.89 -5.02 -23.57
C ARG A 125 -20.32 -3.66 -23.17
N GLN A 126 -19.79 -3.53 -21.94
CA GLN A 126 -19.15 -2.29 -21.50
C GLN A 126 -17.93 -1.95 -22.35
N GLU A 127 -17.11 -2.95 -22.66
CA GLU A 127 -15.97 -2.80 -23.57
C GLU A 127 -16.43 -2.33 -24.95
N ALA A 128 -17.41 -3.00 -25.56
CA ALA A 128 -17.93 -2.59 -26.88
C ALA A 128 -18.43 -1.13 -26.91
N VAL A 129 -19.11 -0.68 -25.84
CA VAL A 129 -19.57 0.72 -25.71
C VAL A 129 -18.38 1.67 -25.55
N ALA A 130 -17.39 1.32 -24.73
CA ALA A 130 -16.19 2.13 -24.53
C ALA A 130 -15.40 2.31 -25.84
N TRP A 131 -15.21 1.23 -26.59
CA TRP A 131 -14.58 1.25 -27.91
C TRP A 131 -15.33 2.12 -28.91
N PHE A 132 -16.66 2.01 -28.95
CA PHE A 132 -17.47 2.83 -29.85
C PHE A 132 -17.42 4.32 -29.47
N ASN A 133 -17.45 4.64 -28.18
CA ASN A 133 -17.31 6.03 -27.72
C ASN A 133 -15.92 6.60 -28.05
N ALA A 134 -14.86 5.80 -27.93
CA ALA A 134 -13.51 6.21 -28.31
C ALA A 134 -13.42 6.49 -29.82
N TYR A 135 -14.05 5.64 -30.65
CA TYR A 135 -14.13 5.85 -32.10
C TYR A 135 -14.87 7.14 -32.49
N LEU A 136 -15.97 7.48 -31.79
CA LEU A 136 -16.70 8.72 -32.04
C LEU A 136 -15.97 9.99 -31.57
N GLY A 137 -15.02 9.84 -30.65
CA GLY A 137 -14.22 10.95 -30.11
C GLY A 137 -12.93 11.24 -30.88
N TRP A 138 -12.59 10.42 -31.87
CA TRP A 138 -11.49 10.61 -32.82
C TRP A 138 -11.97 11.34 -34.08
#